data_AF-A0A7D9EEJ1-F1
#
_entry.id   AF-A0A7D9EEJ1-F1
#
_cell.length_a   1.000
_cell.length_b   1.000
_cell.length_c   1.000
_cell.angle_alpha   90.00
_cell.angle_beta   90.00
_cell.angle_gamma   90.00
#
_symmetry.space_group_name_H-M   'P 1'
#
loop_
_entity.id
_entity.type
_entity.pdbx_description
1 polymer ?
#
loop_
_entity_poly.entity_id
_entity_poly.type
_entity_poly.pdbx_seq_one_letter_code
_entity_poly.pdbx_strand_id
1 'polypeptide(L)'
;YLQQESEKIQKRALAIVLPECTYQEALKKTKLETISEHHEILSMNLFDQISKDRSSKLHSLLPEYNTNTNYNLRKKRTFEIPLVKTRRSDLRTRL
;
A
#
# COMPACT_ATOMS: atom_id res chain seq x y z
N TYR A 1 5.94 -10.23 3.11
CA TYR A 1 7.07 -10.97 3.72
C TYR A 1 8.27 -10.05 3.91
N LEU A 2 8.92 -9.55 2.85
CA LEU A 2 10.11 -8.70 2.97
C LEU A 2 9.92 -7.45 3.85
N GLN A 3 8.83 -6.71 3.65
CA GLN A 3 8.51 -5.54 4.49
C GLN A 3 8.45 -5.86 5.99
N GLN A 4 7.91 -7.04 6.36
CA GLN A 4 7.83 -7.47 7.75
C GLN A 4 9.22 -7.83 8.32
N GLU A 5 10.07 -8.46 7.50
CA GLU A 5 11.45 -8.75 7.89
C GLU A 5 12.27 -7.46 8.06
N SER A 6 12.12 -6.49 7.16
CA SER A 6 12.73 -5.16 7.29
C SER A 6 12.27 -4.43 8.55
N GLU A 7 10.98 -4.50 8.89
CA GLU A 7 10.44 -3.91 10.11
C GLU A 7 11.03 -4.57 11.38
N LYS A 8 11.26 -5.89 11.36
CA LYS A 8 11.95 -6.59 12.47
C LYS A 8 13.39 -6.13 12.61
N ILE A 9 14.10 -5.92 11.49
CA ILE A 9 15.47 -5.39 11.50
C ILE A 9 15.49 -3.97 12.07
N GLN A 10 14.57 -3.09 11.63
CA GLN A 10 14.43 -1.74 12.16
C GLN A 10 14.21 -1.75 13.68
N LYS A 11 13.29 -2.60 14.16
CA LYS A 11 13.02 -2.78 15.60
C LYS A 11 14.28 -3.19 16.37
N ARG A 12 15.02 -4.17 15.86
CA ARG A 12 16.26 -4.65 16.50
C ARG A 12 17.35 -3.59 16.51
N ALA A 13 17.54 -2.88 15.41
CA ALA A 13 18.51 -1.79 15.31
C ALA A 13 18.20 -0.70 16.33
N LEU A 14 16.94 -0.26 16.43
CA LEU A 14 16.54 0.76 17.40
C LEU A 14 16.67 0.28 18.85
N ALA A 15 16.40 -1.00 19.13
CA ALA A 15 16.60 -1.56 20.47
C ALA A 15 18.08 -1.60 20.89
N ILE A 16 19.01 -1.77 19.93
CA ILE A 16 20.46 -1.73 20.22
C ILE A 16 20.93 -0.28 20.45
N VAL A 17 20.47 0.67 19.63
CA VAL A 17 20.91 2.07 19.70
C VAL A 17 20.24 2.82 20.87
N LEU A 18 18.99 2.50 21.19
CA LEU A 18 18.17 3.16 22.21
C LEU A 18 17.51 2.11 23.14
N PRO A 19 18.29 1.42 23.99
CA PRO A 19 17.79 0.30 24.79
C PRO A 19 16.71 0.70 25.82
N GLU A 20 16.78 1.94 26.32
CA GLU A 20 15.85 2.48 27.32
C GLU A 20 14.52 2.97 26.72
N CYS A 21 14.36 2.91 25.40
CA CYS A 21 13.20 3.45 24.71
C CYS A 21 12.35 2.35 24.12
N THR A 22 11.03 2.54 24.16
CA THR A 22 10.12 1.72 23.36
C THR A 22 10.33 1.98 21.88
N TYR A 23 9.91 1.05 21.01
CA TYR A 23 10.04 1.21 19.56
C TYR A 23 9.43 2.53 19.04
N GLN A 24 8.25 2.90 19.53
CA GLN A 24 7.58 4.14 19.12
C GLN A 24 8.34 5.39 19.59
N GLU A 25 8.90 5.38 20.79
CA GLU A 25 9.71 6.48 21.30
C GLU A 25 11.03 6.60 20.54
N ALA A 26 11.66 5.46 20.22
CA ALA A 26 12.88 5.41 19.43
C ALA A 26 12.65 5.98 18.01
N LEU A 27 11.53 5.65 17.36
CA LEU A 27 11.13 6.25 16.09
C LEU A 27 10.96 7.76 16.20
N LYS A 28 10.24 8.25 17.22
CA LYS A 28 10.06 9.70 17.45
C LYS A 28 11.39 10.41 17.72
N LYS A 29 12.28 9.84 18.53
CA LYS A 29 13.60 10.41 18.85
C LYS A 29 14.51 10.46 17.61
N THR A 30 14.47 9.42 16.79
CA THR A 30 15.26 9.34 15.55
C THR A 30 14.62 10.05 14.36
N LYS A 31 13.38 10.54 14.52
CA LYS A 31 12.55 11.12 13.45
C LYS A 31 12.40 10.17 12.26
N LEU A 32 12.35 8.86 12.55
CA LEU A 32 12.12 7.81 11.57
C LEU A 32 10.64 7.41 11.57
N GLU A 33 10.14 7.06 10.39
CA GLU A 33 8.85 6.40 10.21
C GLU A 33 9.04 4.89 10.28
N THR A 34 7.95 4.14 10.45
CA THR A 34 8.01 2.68 10.27
C THR A 34 8.35 2.35 8.82
N ILE A 35 9.02 1.21 8.56
CA ILE A 35 9.22 0.75 7.19
C ILE A 35 7.88 0.63 6.47
N SER A 36 6.83 0.20 7.17
CA SER A 36 5.49 0.11 6.59
C SER A 36 4.94 1.44 6.07
N GLU A 37 4.93 2.48 6.92
CA GLU A 37 4.45 3.81 6.53
C GLU A 37 5.28 4.39 5.38
N HIS A 38 6.60 4.25 5.48
CA HIS A 38 7.51 4.72 4.44
C HIS A 38 7.22 4.05 3.08
N HIS A 39 6.98 2.73 3.08
CA HIS A 39 6.64 1.99 1.88
C HIS A 39 5.30 2.43 1.27
N GLU A 40 4.32 2.71 2.11
CA GLU A 40 3.00 3.20 1.68
C GLU A 40 3.13 4.57 1.00
N ILE A 41 3.84 5.50 1.63
CA ILE A 41 4.10 6.84 1.09
C ILE A 41 4.83 6.73 -0.27
N LEU A 42 5.88 5.92 -0.34
CA LEU A 42 6.61 5.71 -1.60
C LEU A 42 5.72 5.14 -2.70
N SER A 43 4.90 4.15 -2.37
CA SER A 43 4.00 3.51 -3.33
C SER A 43 2.93 4.47 -3.84
N MET A 44 2.35 5.27 -2.95
CA MET A 44 1.39 6.31 -3.31
C MET A 44 2.02 7.38 -4.20
N ASN A 45 3.20 7.88 -3.84
CA ASN A 45 3.90 8.90 -4.62
C ASN A 45 4.25 8.39 -6.02
N LEU A 46 4.74 7.16 -6.12
CA LEU A 46 5.03 6.53 -7.41
C LEU A 46 3.77 6.38 -8.26
N PHE A 47 2.68 5.89 -7.65
CA PHE A 47 1.41 5.75 -8.35
C PHE A 47 0.89 7.10 -8.87
N ASP A 48 0.94 8.14 -8.05
CA ASP A 48 0.52 9.48 -8.44
C ASP A 48 1.38 10.07 -9.56
N GLN A 49 2.69 9.84 -9.53
CA GLN A 49 3.59 10.27 -10.60
C GLN A 49 3.26 9.57 -11.93
N ILE A 50 3.10 8.25 -11.90
CA ILE A 50 2.76 7.45 -13.10
C ILE A 50 1.37 7.84 -13.62
N SER A 51 0.39 8.07 -12.73
CA SER A 51 -0.98 8.47 -13.07
C SER A 51 -1.05 9.84 -13.76
N LYS A 52 -0.18 10.77 -13.36
CA LYS A 52 -0.10 12.11 -13.96
C LYS A 52 0.69 12.14 -15.27
N ASP A 53 1.71 11.29 -15.41
CA ASP A 53 2.56 11.23 -16.59
C ASP A 53 2.10 10.17 -17.60
N ARG A 54 1.21 10.57 -18.52
CA ARG A 54 0.73 9.71 -19.62
C ARG A 54 1.80 9.32 -20.63
N SER A 55 2.94 10.02 -20.66
CA SER A 55 4.03 9.74 -21.58
C SER A 55 4.97 8.64 -21.08
N SER A 56 4.90 8.33 -19.78
CA SER A 56 5.70 7.28 -19.16
C SER A 56 5.34 5.90 -19.70
N LYS A 57 6.36 5.07 -19.93
CA LYS A 57 6.18 3.64 -20.24
C LYS A 57 5.46 2.88 -19.13
N LEU A 58 5.46 3.40 -17.91
CA LEU A 58 4.79 2.80 -16.77
C LEU A 58 3.29 3.09 -16.76
N HIS A 59 2.82 4.11 -17.48
CA HIS A 59 1.40 4.46 -17.52
C HIS A 59 0.57 3.31 -18.11
N SER A 60 1.12 2.52 -19.03
CA SER A 60 0.44 1.33 -19.58
C SER A 60 0.25 0.20 -18.57
N LEU A 61 0.88 0.28 -17.39
CA LEU A 61 0.69 -0.70 -16.30
C LEU A 61 -0.47 -0.32 -15.38
N LEU A 62 -1.00 0.91 -15.50
CA LEU A 62 -2.16 1.32 -14.72
C LEU A 62 -3.41 0.58 -15.18
N PRO A 63 -4.36 0.29 -14.28
CA PRO A 63 -5.67 -0.23 -14.68
C PRO A 63 -6.34 0.73 -15.65
N GLU A 64 -7.22 0.19 -16.50
CA GLU A 64 -8.01 1.01 -17.41
C GLU A 64 -8.85 2.03 -16.64
N TYR A 65 -9.09 3.18 -17.25
CA TYR A 65 -9.98 4.18 -16.67
C TYR A 65 -11.40 3.65 -16.64
N ASN A 66 -12.12 3.97 -15.57
CA ASN A 66 -13.51 3.57 -15.45
C ASN A 66 -14.36 4.29 -16.49
N THR A 67 -14.81 3.54 -17.50
CA THR A 67 -15.65 4.05 -18.60
C THR A 67 -17.13 4.12 -18.22
N ASN A 68 -17.50 3.64 -17.03
CA ASN A 68 -18.88 3.46 -16.62
C ASN A 68 -19.50 4.75 -16.05
N THR A 69 -19.43 5.83 -16.84
CA THR A 69 -19.96 7.16 -16.52
C THR A 69 -21.48 7.22 -16.44
N ASN A 70 -22.16 6.24 -17.04
CA ASN A 70 -23.62 6.25 -17.21
C ASN A 70 -24.39 5.76 -15.97
N TYR A 71 -23.70 5.15 -15.00
CA TYR A 71 -24.33 4.70 -13.76
C TYR A 71 -23.97 5.64 -12.61
N ASN A 72 -24.98 6.11 -11.88
CA ASN A 72 -24.82 6.86 -10.65
C ASN A 72 -24.47 5.92 -9.49
N LEU A 73 -23.23 5.40 -9.50
CA LEU A 73 -22.71 4.63 -8.38
C LEU A 73 -22.51 5.52 -7.16
N ARG A 74 -22.78 4.97 -5.97
CA ARG A 74 -22.57 5.67 -4.69
C ARG A 74 -21.12 6.17 -4.50
N LYS A 75 -20.15 5.48 -5.12
CA LYS A 75 -18.74 5.89 -5.15
C LYS A 75 -18.24 5.85 -6.59
N LYS A 76 -17.94 7.02 -7.17
CA LYS A 76 -17.23 7.12 -8.45
C LYS A 76 -15.75 6.80 -8.22
N ARG A 77 -15.16 6.00 -9.11
CA ARG A 77 -13.75 5.60 -9.06
C ARG A 77 -13.10 5.96 -10.38
N THR A 78 -11.86 6.44 -10.33
CA THR A 78 -11.09 6.86 -11.51
C THR A 78 -10.63 5.66 -12.33
N PHE A 79 -10.16 4.61 -11.66
CA PHE A 79 -9.65 3.39 -12.27
C PHE A 79 -10.62 2.22 -12.07
N GLU A 80 -10.64 1.31 -13.03
CA GLU A 80 -11.30 0.02 -12.87
C GLU A 80 -10.56 -0.81 -11.82
N ILE A 81 -11.31 -1.36 -10.87
CA ILE A 81 -10.72 -2.23 -9.85
C ILE A 81 -10.73 -3.64 -10.42
N PRO A 82 -9.57 -4.30 -10.56
CA PRO A 82 -9.53 -5.68 -11.01
C PRO A 82 -10.34 -6.55 -10.05
N LEU A 83 -11.22 -7.38 -10.59
CA LEU A 83 -11.99 -8.36 -9.80
C LEU A 83 -11.03 -9.45 -9.31
N VAL A 84 -10.37 -9.19 -8.18
CA VAL A 84 -9.61 -10.23 -7.49
C VAL A 84 -10.62 -11.21 -6.90
N LYS A 85 -10.85 -12.34 -7.58
CA LYS A 85 -11.62 -13.47 -7.07
C LYS A 85 -10.88 -14.04 -5.85
N THR A 86 -11.09 -13.44 -4.69
CA THR A 86 -10.70 -14.08 -3.43
C THR A 86 -11.62 -15.28 -3.25
N ARG A 87 -11.07 -16.47 -2.94
CA ARG A 87 -11.83 -17.71 -2.65
C ARG A 87 -12.60 -17.61 -1.32
N ARG A 88 -13.31 -16.52 -1.09
CA ARG A 88 -14.01 -16.23 0.18
C ARG A 88 -15.48 -16.64 0.15
N SER A 89 -15.95 -17.32 -0.89
CA SER A 89 -17.35 -17.78 -0.98
C SER A 89 -17.53 -19.15 -1.65
N ASP A 90 -16.74 -20.17 -1.27
CA ASP A 90 -17.01 -21.59 -1.58
C ASP A 90 -17.51 -22.38 -0.35
N LEU A 91 -18.28 -21.74 0.55
CA LEU A 91 -18.86 -22.39 1.74
C LEU A 91 -20.39 -22.44 1.75
N ARG A 92 -21.06 -22.33 0.59
CA ARG A 92 -22.53 -22.46 0.51
C ARG A 92 -22.97 -23.22 -0.74
N THR A 93 -22.64 -24.50 -0.81
CA THR A 93 -23.44 -25.48 -1.57
C THR A 93 -23.23 -26.89 -1.02
N ARG A 94 -23.67 -27.12 0.23
CA ARG A 94 -23.98 -28.45 0.76
C ARG A 94 -25.12 -28.31 1.76
N LEU A 95 -26.35 -28.34 1.25
CA LEU A 95 -27.52 -28.90 1.90
C LEU A 95 -28.20 -29.78 0.85
#